data_AF-A0A1A8U8Y8-F1
#
_entry.id   AF-A0A1A8U8Y8-F1
#
_cell.length_a   1.000
_cell.length_b   1.000
_cell.length_c   1.000
_cell.angle_alpha   90.00
_cell.angle_beta   90.00
_cell.angle_gamma   90.00
#
_symmetry.space_group_name_H-M   'P 1'
#
loop_
_entity.id
_entity.type
_entity.pdbx_description
1 polymer ?
#
loop_
_entity_poly.entity_id
_entity_poly.type
_entity_poly.pdbx_seq_one_letter_code
_entity_poly.pdbx_strand_id
1 'polypeptide(L)' 'MILVGRVFYVSVLLQVSFCQEFDISTPQSVEGLSGSCVAIPCNFSVPSIWNKNLDESCRAIWRRGWRRT' A
#
# COMPACT_ATOMS: atom_id res chain seq x y z
N MET A 1 -23.13 27.05 20.48
CA MET A 1 -23.23 27.02 19.00
C MET A 1 -21.86 27.02 18.32
N ILE A 2 -20.90 27.85 18.76
CA ILE A 2 -19.54 27.91 18.16
C ILE A 2 -18.71 26.63 18.41
N LEU A 3 -18.77 26.05 19.61
CA LEU A 3 -18.08 24.80 19.97
C LEU A 3 -18.57 23.60 19.15
N VAL A 4 -19.88 23.50 18.90
CA VAL A 4 -20.48 22.42 18.09
C VAL A 4 -20.01 22.52 16.65
N GLY A 5 -19.93 23.74 16.08
CA GLY A 5 -19.41 23.97 14.73
C GLY A 5 -17.93 23.61 14.58
N ARG A 6 -17.09 23.91 15.59
CA ARG A 6 -15.66 23.53 15.60
C ARG A 6 -15.46 22.02 15.71
N VAL A 7 -16.26 21.36 16.55
CA VAL A 7 -16.24 19.88 16.68
C VAL A 7 -16.67 19.23 15.36
N PHE A 8 -17.75 19.70 14.74
CA PHE A 8 -18.22 19.19 13.44
C PHE A 8 -17.18 19.36 12.33
N TYR A 9 -16.54 20.52 12.26
CA TYR A 9 -15.49 20.81 11.28
C TYR A 9 -14.26 19.91 11.46
N VAL A 10 -13.82 19.71 12.70
CA VAL A 10 -12.70 18.81 13.01
C VAL A 10 -13.04 17.35 12.69
N SER A 11 -14.28 16.90 12.97
CA SER A 11 -14.71 15.54 12.60
C SER A 11 -14.76 15.31 11.09
N VAL A 12 -15.20 16.29 10.30
CA VAL A 12 -15.20 16.19 8.83
C VAL A 12 -13.78 16.13 8.28
N LEU A 13 -12.85 16.94 8.81
CA LEU A 13 -11.45 16.90 8.39
C LEU A 13 -10.78 15.55 8.71
N LEU A 14 -11.07 14.95 9.87
CA LEU A 14 -10.57 13.63 10.28
C LEU A 14 -11.09 12.48 9.40
N GLN A 15 -12.29 12.59 8.85
CA GLN A 15 -12.85 11.56 7.96
C GLN A 15 -12.18 11.52 6.58
N VAL A 16 -11.66 12.66 6.10
CA VAL A 16 -10.96 12.74 4.80
C VAL A 16 -9.58 12.07 4.85
N SER A 17 -8.98 11.94 6.03
CA SER A 17 -7.64 11.36 6.21
C SER A 17 -7.58 9.84 6.07
N PHE A 18 -8.72 9.15 6.00
CA PHE A 18 -8.79 7.69 5.97
C PHE A 18 -9.11 7.11 4.58
N CYS A 19 -8.81 7.84 3.51
CA CYS A 19 -8.74 7.25 2.18
C CYS A 19 -7.52 6.31 2.11
N GLN A 20 -7.75 5.01 2.23
CA GLN A 20 -6.73 4.02 1.92
C GLN A 20 -6.47 4.05 0.42
N GLU A 21 -5.27 4.49 0.04
CA GLU A 21 -4.80 4.49 -1.35
C GLU A 21 -4.03 3.21 -1.68
N PHE A 22 -3.77 2.99 -2.97
CA PHE A 22 -2.84 1.96 -3.40
C PHE A 22 -1.42 2.40 -3.06
N ASP A 23 -0.70 1.58 -2.30
CA ASP A 23 0.68 1.87 -1.90
C ASP A 23 1.52 0.59 -1.86
N ILE A 24 2.82 0.72 -2.12
CA ILE A 24 3.78 -0.38 -2.06
C ILE A 24 5.06 0.05 -1.35
N SER A 25 5.40 -0.68 -0.30
CA SER A 25 6.64 -0.52 0.45
C SER A 25 7.59 -1.63 0.07
N THR A 26 8.68 -1.26 -0.60
CA THR A 26 9.79 -2.15 -0.96
C THR A 26 11.11 -1.43 -0.72
N PRO A 27 12.20 -2.15 -0.39
CA PRO A 27 13.50 -1.54 -0.26
C PRO A 27 14.03 -1.10 -1.63
N GLN A 28 14.78 0.00 -1.65
CA GLN A 28 15.42 0.49 -2.88
C GLN A 28 16.46 -0.49 -3.43
N SER A 29 17.14 -1.23 -2.55
CA SER A 29 18.12 -2.24 -2.90
C SER A 29 18.09 -3.40 -1.90
N VAL A 30 18.44 -4.59 -2.38
CA VAL A 30 18.64 -5.79 -1.56
C VAL A 30 20.00 -6.37 -1.95
N GLU A 31 20.89 -6.50 -0.98
CA GLU A 31 22.19 -7.13 -1.16
C GLU A 31 22.10 -8.63 -0.87
N GLY A 32 22.81 -9.43 -1.65
CA GLY A 32 22.82 -10.89 -1.52
C GLY A 32 24.21 -11.44 -1.78
N LEU A 33 24.52 -12.56 -1.14
CA LEU A 33 25.77 -13.27 -1.39
C LEU A 33 25.66 -14.02 -2.73
N SER A 34 26.74 -14.04 -3.50
CA SER A 34 26.78 -14.77 -4.78
C SER A 34 26.48 -16.26 -4.55
N GLY A 35 25.57 -16.81 -5.36
CA GLY A 35 25.12 -18.20 -5.24
C GLY A 35 24.05 -18.44 -4.17
N SER A 36 23.62 -17.42 -3.43
CA SER A 36 22.55 -17.54 -2.42
C SER A 36 21.21 -16.99 -2.92
N CYS A 37 20.12 -17.43 -2.28
CA CYS A 37 18.81 -16.83 -2.47
C CYS A 37 18.69 -15.52 -1.68
N VAL A 38 17.89 -14.59 -2.19
CA VAL A 38 17.54 -13.35 -1.48
C VAL A 38 16.05 -13.32 -1.18
N ALA A 39 15.69 -12.78 -0.02
CA ALA A 39 14.31 -12.46 0.32
C ALA A 39 14.12 -10.95 0.14
N ILE A 40 13.23 -10.56 -0.77
CA ILE A 40 12.89 -9.15 -1.00
C ILE A 40 11.69 -8.82 -0.11
N PRO A 41 11.85 -8.06 0.99
CA PRO A 41 10.71 -7.66 1.80
C PRO A 41 9.82 -6.71 0.99
N CYS A 42 8.52 -7.00 0.96
CA CYS A 42 7.54 -6.21 0.25
C CYS A 42 6.24 -6.21 1.05
N ASN A 43 5.64 -5.04 1.19
CA ASN A 43 4.29 -4.89 1.71
C ASN A 43 3.50 -3.98 0.77
N PHE A 44 2.20 -4.24 0.60
CA PHE A 44 1.34 -3.37 -0.19
C PHE A 44 0.02 -3.13 0.53
N SER A 45 -0.55 -1.95 0.30
CA SER A 45 -1.87 -1.57 0.78
C SER A 45 -2.79 -1.41 -0.43
N VAL A 46 -4.03 -1.87 -0.28
CA VAL A 46 -5.09 -1.60 -1.26
C VAL A 46 -6.27 -0.93 -0.55
N PRO A 47 -7.05 -0.11 -1.26
CA PRO A 47 -8.27 0.44 -0.70
C PRO A 47 -9.23 -0.67 -0.26
N SER A 48 -9.85 -0.51 0.91
CA SER A 48 -10.76 -1.51 1.50
C SER A 48 -11.88 -2.01 0.59
N ILE A 49 -12.34 -1.20 -0.38
CA ILE A 49 -13.33 -1.59 -1.39
C ILE A 49 -12.88 -2.80 -2.24
N TRP A 50 -11.57 -2.99 -2.38
CA TRP A 50 -10.95 -4.08 -3.12
C TRP A 50 -10.63 -5.31 -2.26
N ASN A 51 -10.83 -5.26 -0.93
CA ASN A 51 -10.54 -6.40 -0.06
C ASN A 51 -11.31 -7.66 -0.46
N LYS A 52 -12.55 -7.50 -0.96
CA LYS A 52 -13.36 -8.62 -1.47
C LYS A 52 -12.78 -9.29 -2.72
N ASN A 53 -11.85 -8.62 -3.41
CA ASN A 53 -11.16 -9.11 -4.60
C ASN A 53 -9.80 -9.75 -4.25
N LEU A 54 -9.39 -9.70 -2.99
CA LEU A 54 -8.22 -10.42 -2.47
C LEU A 54 -8.64 -11.82 -2.00
N ASP A 55 -9.30 -12.56 -2.88
CA ASP A 55 -9.67 -13.96 -2.63
C ASP A 55 -8.55 -14.91 -3.13
N GLU A 56 -8.82 -16.21 -3.10
CA GLU A 56 -7.87 -17.25 -3.54
C GLU A 56 -7.50 -17.16 -5.04
N SER A 57 -8.27 -16.42 -5.84
CA SER A 57 -7.95 -16.18 -7.25
C SER A 57 -6.91 -15.06 -7.43
N CYS A 58 -6.71 -14.22 -6.41
CA CYS A 58 -5.73 -13.14 -6.42
C CYS A 58 -4.31 -13.71 -6.50
N ARG A 59 -3.53 -13.28 -7.50
CA ARG A 59 -2.13 -13.73 -7.68
C ARG A 59 -1.15 -12.57 -7.63
N ALA A 60 -0.14 -12.71 -6.77
CA ALA A 60 1.02 -11.82 -6.77
C ALA A 60 1.95 -12.18 -7.94
N ILE A 61 2.40 -11.18 -8.70
CA ILE A 61 3.28 -11.36 -9.86
C ILE A 61 4.52 -10.49 -9.69
N TRP A 62 5.69 -11.13 -9.64
CA TRP A 62 6.97 -10.44 -9.76
C TRP A 62 7.31 -10.21 -11.21
N ARG A 63 7.58 -8.95 -11.58
CA ARG A 63 8.06 -8.59 -12.92
C ARG A 63 9.49 -8.09 -12.80
N ARG A 64 10.39 -8.66 -13.60
CA ARG A 64 11.70 -8.02 -13.80
C ARG A 64 11.45 -6.70 -14.54
N GLY A 65 12.15 -5.64 -14.14
CA GLY A 65 11.97 -4.30 -14.69
C GLY A 65 12.08 -4.25 -16.21
N TRP A 66 11.62 -3.16 -16.81
CA TRP A 66 11.66 -2.98 -18.27
C TRP A 66 13.11 -3.01 -18.77
N ARG A 67 13.48 -4.05 -19.53
CA ARG A 67 14.71 -4.04 -20.35
C ARG A 67 14.42 -3.21 -21.59
N ARG A 68 15.03 -2.02 -21.67
CA ARG A 68 15.37 -1.41 -22.96
C ARG A 68 16.57 -2.21 -23.49
N THR A 69 16.30 -3.31 -24.17
CA THR A 69 17.30 -3.99 -25.01
C THR A 69 16.74 -4.02 -26.41
#